data_AF-F8IEB3-F1
#
_entry.id   AF-F8IEB3-F1
#
_cell.length_a   1.000
_cell.length_b   1.000
_cell.length_c   1.000
_cell.angle_alpha   90.00
_cell.angle_beta   90.00
_cell.angle_gamma   90.00
#
_symmetry.space_group_name_H-M   'P 1'
#
loop_
_entity.id
_entity.type
_entity.pdbx_description
1 polymer ?
#
loop_
_entity_poly.entity_id
_entity_poly.type
_entity_poly.pdbx_seq_one_letter_code
_entity_poly.pdbx_strand_id
1 'polypeptide(L)'
;MIAVHGDGAEIEKREEEEMYSMSANANPTPNNSGTTFRRMILVNLIILIVLIAAAITGYYFYNQSTLYLKTDDAQVAGNQIVVSAPASGKLINWQGTNGSTFSAGDEIGEIQTQVGNKTVDVPIDMPANGTIAQNEVMNNEFVAAGTPLAYAYDLNHLYIVANIKETQLQNVKVGDQVDVWVAGKAGSISGTVTQIGDATASTFSLLPNQSTTADYTPVTQVVPVEISIGTTAGSGLVPGMSATVRIHK
;
A
#
# COMPACT_ATOMS: atom_id res chain seq x y z
N MET A 1 93.95 61.95 -25.90
CA MET A 1 94.74 60.71 -25.86
C MET A 1 93.83 59.69 -25.19
N ILE A 2 93.28 58.66 -25.83
CA ILE A 2 93.87 57.64 -26.71
C ILE A 2 92.80 57.16 -27.71
N ALA A 3 93.24 56.81 -28.92
CA ALA A 3 92.44 56.26 -30.00
C ALA A 3 92.00 54.82 -29.72
N VAL A 4 90.83 54.40 -30.24
CA VAL A 4 90.68 53.06 -30.83
C VAL A 4 89.78 53.16 -32.06
N HIS A 5 90.36 52.74 -33.17
CA HIS A 5 89.80 52.53 -34.50
C HIS A 5 89.34 51.07 -34.58
N GLY A 6 88.20 50.75 -35.20
CA GLY A 6 87.91 49.34 -35.52
C GLY A 6 86.45 48.99 -35.75
N ASP A 7 86.14 48.75 -37.03
CA ASP A 7 85.39 47.58 -37.50
C ASP A 7 83.85 47.55 -37.39
N GLY A 8 83.21 48.28 -38.31
CA GLY A 8 81.76 48.18 -38.56
C GLY A 8 81.33 46.97 -39.40
N ALA A 9 82.25 46.10 -39.83
CA ALA A 9 81.92 44.96 -40.71
C ALA A 9 81.68 43.64 -39.95
N GLU A 10 82.05 43.57 -38.68
CA GLU A 10 81.91 42.34 -37.87
C GLU A 10 80.59 42.27 -37.09
N ILE A 11 79.88 43.41 -36.96
CA ILE A 11 78.60 43.49 -36.24
C ILE A 11 77.44 43.03 -37.13
N GLU A 12 77.46 43.37 -38.42
CA GLU A 12 76.37 43.01 -39.35
C GLU A 12 76.31 41.51 -39.65
N LYS A 13 77.48 40.82 -39.68
CA LYS A 13 77.53 39.36 -39.86
C LYS A 13 77.09 38.57 -38.63
N ARG A 14 77.23 39.12 -37.42
CA ARG A 14 76.73 38.48 -36.19
C ARG A 14 75.22 38.55 -36.07
N GLU A 15 74.60 39.63 -36.55
CA GLU A 15 73.14 39.77 -36.54
C GLU A 15 72.45 38.89 -37.60
N GLU A 16 73.07 38.68 -38.77
CA GLU A 16 72.53 37.76 -39.78
C GLU A 16 72.65 36.27 -39.37
N GLU A 17 73.74 35.87 -38.70
CA GLU A 17 73.89 34.49 -38.19
C GLU A 17 72.97 34.19 -36.98
N GLU A 18 72.68 35.18 -36.11
CA GLU A 18 71.64 35.03 -35.07
C GLU A 18 70.22 35.00 -35.67
N MET A 19 69.94 35.81 -36.69
CA MET A 19 68.64 35.78 -37.37
C MET A 19 68.40 34.46 -38.12
N TYR A 20 69.44 33.83 -38.67
CA TYR A 20 69.30 32.53 -39.33
C TYR A 20 69.11 31.37 -38.32
N SER A 21 69.75 31.43 -37.16
CA SER A 21 69.63 30.38 -36.12
C SER A 21 68.34 30.46 -35.29
N MET A 22 67.69 31.63 -35.21
CA MET A 22 66.38 31.77 -34.54
C MET A 22 65.20 31.22 -35.37
N SER A 23 65.34 31.06 -36.69
CA SER A 23 64.26 30.55 -37.56
C SER A 23 64.22 29.01 -37.63
N ALA A 24 65.28 28.31 -37.21
CA ALA A 24 65.45 26.87 -37.47
C ALA A 24 64.94 25.93 -36.35
N ASN A 25 64.23 26.42 -35.33
CA ASN A 25 63.65 25.57 -34.28
C ASN A 25 62.13 25.75 -34.13
N ALA A 26 61.39 25.64 -35.24
CA ALA A 26 59.95 25.41 -35.21
C ALA A 26 59.69 23.91 -35.42
N ASN A 27 59.76 23.14 -34.33
CA ASN A 27 59.32 21.76 -34.36
C ASN A 27 57.81 21.75 -34.67
N PRO A 28 57.33 21.11 -35.75
CA PRO A 28 55.91 21.13 -36.07
C PRO A 28 55.13 20.46 -34.94
N THR A 29 54.29 21.23 -34.25
CA THR A 29 53.37 20.68 -33.25
C THR A 29 52.47 19.62 -33.91
N PRO A 30 52.32 18.42 -33.32
CA PRO A 30 51.50 17.37 -33.91
C PRO A 30 50.05 17.86 -34.04
N ASN A 31 49.56 17.96 -35.28
CA ASN A 31 48.19 18.32 -35.59
C ASN A 31 47.24 17.17 -35.19
N ASN A 32 46.70 17.26 -33.98
CA ASN A 32 45.79 16.29 -33.39
C ASN A 32 44.30 16.50 -33.76
N SER A 33 43.99 17.21 -34.86
CA SER A 33 42.61 17.52 -35.29
C SER A 33 41.72 16.29 -35.53
N GLY A 34 42.31 15.15 -35.92
CA GLY A 34 41.56 13.89 -36.07
C GLY A 34 41.18 13.22 -34.75
N THR A 35 41.90 13.50 -33.66
CA THR A 35 41.63 12.92 -32.33
C THR A 35 40.59 13.70 -31.56
N THR A 36 40.55 15.03 -31.69
CA THR A 36 39.56 15.89 -31.02
C THR A 36 38.17 15.72 -31.63
N PHE A 37 38.07 15.59 -32.96
CA PHE A 37 36.79 15.35 -33.63
C PHE A 37 36.22 13.96 -33.32
N ARG A 38 37.05 12.91 -33.32
CA ARG A 38 36.64 11.57 -32.88
C ARG A 38 36.23 11.54 -31.41
N ARG A 39 36.96 12.25 -30.53
CA ARG A 39 36.58 12.41 -29.11
C ARG A 39 35.26 13.15 -28.95
N MET A 40 34.99 14.19 -29.75
CA MET A 40 33.74 14.94 -29.71
C MET A 40 32.54 14.10 -30.20
N ILE A 41 32.72 13.30 -31.25
CA ILE A 41 31.71 12.32 -31.70
C ILE A 41 31.45 11.29 -30.60
N LEU A 42 32.49 10.72 -30.00
CA LEU A 42 32.33 9.73 -28.93
C LEU A 42 31.63 10.31 -27.70
N VAL A 43 31.96 11.54 -27.30
CA VAL A 43 31.29 12.23 -26.18
C VAL A 43 29.81 12.47 -26.49
N ASN A 44 29.48 12.97 -27.69
CA ASN A 44 28.09 13.18 -28.09
C ASN A 44 27.30 11.86 -28.20
N LEU A 45 27.95 10.78 -28.64
CA LEU A 45 27.34 9.45 -28.74
C LEU A 45 27.08 8.86 -27.35
N ILE A 46 27.99 9.05 -26.39
CA ILE A 46 27.78 8.70 -24.98
C ILE A 46 26.63 9.52 -24.37
N ILE A 47 26.58 10.84 -24.61
CA ILE A 47 25.48 11.69 -24.15
C ILE A 47 24.14 11.21 -24.73
N LEU A 48 24.10 10.87 -26.02
CA LEU A 48 22.90 10.33 -26.67
C LEU A 48 22.47 9.00 -26.04
N ILE A 49 23.41 8.08 -25.77
CA ILE A 49 23.13 6.81 -25.09
C ILE A 49 22.57 7.07 -23.68
N VAL A 50 23.16 8.01 -22.93
CA VAL A 50 22.68 8.39 -21.60
C VAL A 50 21.28 8.99 -21.65
N LEU A 51 20.98 9.85 -22.65
CA LEU A 51 19.65 10.40 -22.85
C LEU A 51 18.62 9.34 -23.24
N ILE A 52 19.00 8.39 -24.10
CA ILE A 52 18.14 7.25 -24.46
C ILE A 52 17.89 6.36 -23.24
N ALA A 53 18.92 6.05 -22.45
CA ALA A 53 18.79 5.28 -21.22
C ALA A 53 17.90 6.00 -20.19
N ALA A 54 18.06 7.32 -20.03
CA ALA A 54 17.21 8.14 -19.17
C ALA A 54 15.76 8.19 -19.66
N ALA A 55 15.54 8.29 -20.97
CA ALA A 55 14.20 8.24 -21.57
C ALA A 55 13.53 6.87 -21.40
N ILE A 56 14.27 5.77 -21.61
CA ILE A 56 13.77 4.40 -21.38
C ILE A 56 13.45 4.19 -19.90
N THR A 57 14.34 4.61 -19.01
CA THR A 57 14.14 4.49 -17.55
C THR A 57 12.96 5.32 -17.08
N GLY A 58 12.86 6.57 -17.57
CA GLY A 58 11.74 7.47 -17.27
C GLY A 58 10.42 6.93 -17.81
N TYR A 59 10.40 6.39 -19.04
CA TYR A 59 9.22 5.76 -19.63
C TYR A 59 8.77 4.53 -18.84
N TYR A 60 9.71 3.67 -18.44
CA TYR A 60 9.41 2.48 -17.62
C TYR A 60 8.79 2.84 -16.27
N PHE A 61 9.38 3.82 -15.57
CA PHE A 61 8.84 4.32 -14.30
C PHE A 61 7.48 5.01 -14.45
N TYR A 62 7.30 5.81 -15.50
CA TYR A 62 6.02 6.47 -15.78
C TYR A 62 4.91 5.44 -16.00
N ASN A 63 5.16 4.42 -16.82
CA ASN A 63 4.19 3.38 -17.13
C ASN A 63 3.80 2.54 -15.90
N GLN A 64 4.75 2.22 -15.02
CA GLN A 64 4.50 1.44 -13.81
C GLN A 64 3.61 2.18 -12.79
N SER A 65 3.74 3.51 -12.68
CA SER A 65 2.93 4.32 -11.75
C SER A 65 1.54 4.68 -12.29
N THR A 66 1.36 4.75 -13.61
CA THR A 66 0.06 5.11 -14.20
C THR A 66 -0.93 3.96 -14.27
N LEU A 67 -0.47 2.69 -14.32
CA LEU A 67 -1.35 1.53 -14.58
C LEU A 67 -1.96 0.89 -13.33
N TYR A 68 -1.38 1.10 -12.16
CA TYR A 68 -1.86 0.47 -10.93
C TYR A 68 -1.96 1.47 -9.78
N LEU A 69 -2.89 1.22 -8.88
CA LEU A 69 -2.95 1.84 -7.56
C LEU A 69 -2.58 0.78 -6.53
N LYS A 70 -1.57 1.04 -5.70
CA LYS A 70 -1.16 0.14 -4.62
C LYS A 70 -1.38 0.83 -3.27
N THR A 71 -1.99 0.11 -2.32
CA THR A 71 -2.05 0.50 -0.92
C THR A 71 -1.71 -0.69 -0.02
N ASP A 72 -0.99 -0.43 1.05
CA ASP A 72 -0.72 -1.34 2.16
C ASP A 72 -1.69 -1.13 3.33
N ASP A 73 -2.50 -0.08 3.28
CA ASP A 73 -3.60 0.19 4.20
C ASP A 73 -4.84 -0.58 3.74
N ALA A 74 -4.79 -1.90 3.90
CA ALA A 74 -5.93 -2.77 3.65
C ALA A 74 -6.00 -3.89 4.69
N GLN A 75 -7.19 -4.43 4.91
CA GLN A 75 -7.42 -5.50 5.87
C GLN A 75 -8.52 -6.46 5.41
N VAL A 76 -8.41 -7.71 5.84
CA VAL A 76 -9.48 -8.69 5.74
C VAL A 76 -10.60 -8.29 6.68
N ALA A 77 -11.81 -8.21 6.15
CA ALA A 77 -13.02 -7.87 6.86
C ALA A 77 -14.09 -8.95 6.63
N GLY A 78 -15.09 -8.95 7.48
CA GLY A 78 -16.25 -9.82 7.38
C GLY A 78 -17.42 -9.20 8.13
N ASN A 79 -18.63 -9.66 7.83
CA ASN A 79 -19.82 -9.23 8.54
C ASN A 79 -19.83 -9.87 9.93
N GLN A 80 -19.81 -9.03 10.97
CA GLN A 80 -19.87 -9.49 12.35
C GLN A 80 -21.29 -9.95 12.69
N ILE A 81 -21.40 -11.16 13.23
CA ILE A 81 -22.61 -11.76 13.73
C ILE A 81 -22.55 -11.69 15.26
N VAL A 82 -23.56 -11.09 15.88
CA VAL A 82 -23.69 -11.05 17.33
C VAL A 82 -24.69 -12.11 17.78
N VAL A 83 -24.25 -13.04 18.62
CA VAL A 83 -25.13 -13.98 19.30
C VAL A 83 -25.52 -13.35 20.63
N SER A 84 -26.79 -13.02 20.81
CA SER A 84 -27.30 -12.35 22.01
C SER A 84 -28.24 -13.25 22.81
N ALA A 85 -28.29 -13.04 24.13
CA ALA A 85 -29.24 -13.72 25.00
C ALA A 85 -30.69 -13.32 24.66
N PRO A 86 -31.58 -14.27 24.34
CA PRO A 86 -32.97 -13.97 24.00
C PRO A 86 -33.82 -13.59 25.24
N ALA A 87 -33.38 -13.98 26.43
CA ALA A 87 -34.05 -13.71 27.71
C ALA A 87 -33.02 -13.52 28.83
N SER A 88 -33.46 -12.95 29.95
CA SER A 88 -32.65 -12.89 31.17
C SER A 88 -32.75 -14.20 31.94
N GLY A 89 -31.63 -14.73 32.41
CA GLY A 89 -31.60 -16.00 33.15
C GLY A 89 -30.19 -16.57 33.28
N LYS A 90 -30.11 -17.85 33.63
CA LYS A 90 -28.86 -18.59 33.75
C LYS A 90 -28.54 -19.30 32.43
N LEU A 91 -27.37 -19.04 31.86
CA LEU A 91 -26.87 -19.72 30.67
C LEU A 91 -26.52 -21.17 30.99
N ILE A 92 -27.09 -22.11 30.24
CA ILE A 92 -26.81 -23.55 30.35
C ILE A 92 -26.54 -24.14 28.96
N ASN A 93 -25.92 -25.32 28.93
CA ASN A 93 -25.60 -26.06 27.69
C ASN A 93 -24.87 -25.23 26.61
N TRP A 94 -24.09 -24.23 27.01
CA TRP A 94 -23.39 -23.36 26.07
C TRP A 94 -22.28 -24.10 25.31
N GLN A 95 -22.33 -24.04 23.98
CA GLN A 95 -21.39 -24.70 23.06
C GLN A 95 -20.47 -23.71 22.32
N GLY A 96 -20.74 -22.40 22.42
CA GLY A 96 -19.98 -21.35 21.74
C GLY A 96 -18.57 -21.19 22.31
N THR A 97 -17.58 -21.76 21.63
CA THR A 97 -16.16 -21.62 21.98
C THR A 97 -15.40 -20.99 20.81
N ASN A 98 -14.29 -20.29 21.07
CA ASN A 98 -13.51 -19.65 20.00
C ASN A 98 -13.07 -20.71 18.96
N GLY A 99 -13.43 -20.49 17.70
CA GLY A 99 -13.17 -21.39 16.57
C GLY A 99 -14.26 -22.42 16.27
N SER A 100 -15.27 -22.57 17.13
CA SER A 100 -16.44 -23.42 16.84
C SER A 100 -17.26 -22.84 15.69
N THR A 101 -17.75 -23.71 14.79
CA THR A 101 -18.51 -23.32 13.60
C THR A 101 -19.91 -23.91 13.67
N PHE A 102 -20.90 -23.08 13.36
CA PHE A 102 -22.32 -23.42 13.42
C PHE A 102 -23.03 -22.94 12.15
N SER A 103 -24.10 -23.64 11.78
CA SER A 103 -25.01 -23.26 10.72
C SER A 103 -26.12 -22.37 11.27
N ALA A 104 -26.77 -21.61 10.40
CA ALA A 104 -27.95 -20.84 10.77
C ALA A 104 -29.05 -21.76 11.36
N GLY A 105 -29.55 -21.41 12.53
CA GLY A 105 -30.57 -22.18 13.26
C GLY A 105 -30.03 -23.30 14.13
N ASP A 106 -28.71 -23.54 14.17
CA ASP A 106 -28.14 -24.48 15.13
C ASP A 106 -28.31 -23.95 16.56
N GLU A 107 -28.81 -24.78 17.47
CA GLU A 107 -28.92 -24.45 18.89
C GLU A 107 -27.54 -24.52 19.54
N ILE A 108 -27.08 -23.39 20.08
CA ILE A 108 -25.72 -23.22 20.64
C ILE A 108 -25.70 -23.03 22.16
N GLY A 109 -26.87 -23.00 22.79
CA GLY A 109 -27.04 -23.02 24.23
C GLY A 109 -28.47 -22.67 24.62
N GLU A 110 -28.73 -22.58 25.91
CA GLU A 110 -30.06 -22.27 26.44
C GLU A 110 -29.97 -21.26 27.59
N ILE A 111 -30.99 -20.42 27.73
CA ILE A 111 -31.19 -19.59 28.92
C ILE A 111 -32.28 -20.20 29.77
N GLN A 112 -31.90 -20.67 30.95
CA GLN A 112 -32.84 -21.06 31.98
C GLN A 112 -33.41 -19.83 32.67
N THR A 113 -34.70 -19.58 32.47
CA THR A 113 -35.44 -18.46 33.06
C THR A 113 -36.64 -18.94 33.87
N GLN A 114 -37.14 -18.08 34.76
CA GLN A 114 -38.29 -18.40 35.59
C GLN A 114 -39.51 -17.59 35.14
N VAL A 115 -40.54 -18.29 34.68
CA VAL A 115 -41.82 -17.69 34.29
C VAL A 115 -42.89 -18.12 35.30
N GLY A 116 -43.22 -17.22 36.22
CA GLY A 116 -44.07 -17.53 37.38
C GLY A 116 -43.38 -18.51 38.34
N ASN A 117 -43.96 -19.69 38.54
CA ASN A 117 -43.42 -20.76 39.39
C ASN A 117 -42.78 -21.90 38.59
N LYS A 118 -42.54 -21.71 37.29
CA LYS A 118 -41.95 -22.72 36.41
C LYS A 118 -40.63 -22.23 35.86
N THR A 119 -39.68 -23.16 35.79
CA THR A 119 -38.45 -23.00 35.02
C THR A 119 -38.74 -23.31 33.56
N VAL A 120 -38.28 -22.43 32.67
CA VAL A 120 -38.41 -22.55 31.22
C VAL A 120 -37.02 -22.33 30.63
N ASP A 121 -36.57 -23.27 29.82
CA ASP A 121 -35.32 -23.14 29.08
C ASP A 121 -35.64 -22.54 27.70
N VAL A 122 -34.96 -21.46 27.34
CA VAL A 122 -35.14 -20.72 26.09
C VAL A 122 -33.92 -20.97 25.21
N PRO A 123 -34.08 -21.57 24.02
CA PRO A 123 -32.94 -21.88 23.15
C PRO A 123 -32.28 -20.61 22.64
N ILE A 124 -30.97 -20.68 22.45
CA ILE A 124 -30.15 -19.68 21.78
C ILE A 124 -29.73 -20.31 20.46
N ASP A 125 -30.31 -19.82 19.37
CA ASP A 125 -30.00 -20.28 18.03
C ASP A 125 -28.96 -19.38 17.37
N MET A 126 -28.12 -19.98 16.53
CA MET A 126 -27.18 -19.24 15.71
C MET A 126 -27.93 -18.47 14.61
N PRO A 127 -27.81 -17.13 14.52
CA PRO A 127 -28.63 -16.33 13.60
C PRO A 127 -28.23 -16.46 12.12
N ALA A 128 -27.00 -16.89 11.84
CA ALA A 128 -26.47 -17.10 10.48
C ALA A 128 -25.32 -18.11 10.51
N ASN A 129 -24.91 -18.64 9.35
CA ASN A 129 -23.72 -19.48 9.26
C ASN A 129 -22.50 -18.69 9.76
N GLY A 130 -21.71 -19.25 10.66
CA GLY A 130 -20.55 -18.55 11.18
C GLY A 130 -19.67 -19.35 12.11
N THR A 131 -18.45 -18.85 12.26
CA THR A 131 -17.47 -19.33 13.22
C THR A 131 -17.36 -18.32 14.36
N ILE A 132 -17.45 -18.79 15.60
CA ILE A 132 -17.30 -17.97 16.81
C ILE A 132 -15.86 -17.45 16.87
N ALA A 133 -15.67 -16.14 16.74
CA ALA A 133 -14.37 -15.49 16.85
C ALA A 133 -14.04 -15.15 18.30
N GLN A 134 -15.05 -14.74 19.07
CA GLN A 134 -14.89 -14.35 20.47
C GLN A 134 -16.10 -14.80 21.29
N ASN A 135 -15.84 -15.59 22.33
CA ASN A 135 -16.80 -15.96 23.35
C ASN A 135 -16.67 -15.00 24.55
N GLU A 136 -17.79 -14.46 25.02
CA GLU A 136 -17.83 -13.46 26.10
C GLU A 136 -18.32 -14.05 27.43
N VAL A 137 -18.81 -15.30 27.44
CA VAL A 137 -19.52 -15.88 28.60
C VAL A 137 -19.01 -17.26 28.96
N MET A 138 -19.29 -17.68 30.19
CA MET A 138 -19.07 -19.06 30.63
C MET A 138 -20.40 -19.78 30.88
N ASN A 139 -20.42 -21.09 30.64
CA ASN A 139 -21.58 -21.91 31.00
C ASN A 139 -21.89 -21.78 32.50
N ASN A 140 -23.17 -21.68 32.87
CA ASN A 140 -23.72 -21.34 34.19
C ASN A 140 -23.69 -19.86 34.60
N GLU A 141 -23.24 -18.95 33.74
CA GLU A 141 -23.27 -17.51 34.01
C GLU A 141 -24.70 -16.94 33.96
N PHE A 142 -24.97 -15.90 34.75
CA PHE A 142 -26.24 -15.16 34.67
C PHE A 142 -26.11 -14.00 33.69
N VAL A 143 -27.04 -13.92 32.75
CA VAL A 143 -27.05 -12.90 31.68
C VAL A 143 -28.40 -12.21 31.60
N ALA A 144 -28.41 -10.99 31.06
CA ALA A 144 -29.64 -10.24 30.78
C ALA A 144 -30.06 -10.42 29.32
N ALA A 145 -31.34 -10.22 29.02
CA ALA A 145 -31.82 -10.18 27.64
C ALA A 145 -31.07 -9.11 26.83
N GLY A 146 -30.63 -9.47 25.63
CA GLY A 146 -29.84 -8.62 24.76
C GLY A 146 -28.34 -8.59 25.04
N THR A 147 -27.86 -9.19 26.15
CA THR A 147 -26.42 -9.31 26.41
C THR A 147 -25.75 -10.11 25.29
N PRO A 148 -24.68 -9.60 24.66
CA PRO A 148 -23.90 -10.36 23.69
C PRO A 148 -23.18 -11.52 24.40
N LEU A 149 -23.40 -12.74 23.93
CA LEU A 149 -22.80 -13.97 24.44
C LEU A 149 -21.55 -14.35 23.64
N ALA A 150 -21.59 -14.10 22.32
CA ALA A 150 -20.45 -14.31 21.45
C ALA A 150 -20.53 -13.47 20.18
N TYR A 151 -19.38 -13.29 19.55
CA TYR A 151 -19.21 -12.68 18.25
C TYR A 151 -18.69 -13.72 17.26
N ALA A 152 -19.34 -13.82 16.12
CA ALA A 152 -19.04 -14.74 15.04
C ALA A 152 -18.84 -14.01 13.71
N TYR A 153 -18.24 -14.70 12.75
CA TYR A 153 -18.10 -14.23 11.38
C TYR A 153 -18.32 -15.40 10.42
N ASP A 154 -18.88 -15.12 9.25
CA ASP A 154 -18.87 -16.08 8.14
C ASP A 154 -17.49 -16.08 7.47
N LEU A 155 -16.64 -17.04 7.84
CA LEU A 155 -15.29 -17.16 7.31
C LEU A 155 -15.24 -17.62 5.83
N ASN A 156 -16.38 -17.96 5.21
CA ASN A 156 -16.45 -18.32 3.80
C ASN A 156 -16.75 -17.12 2.89
N HIS A 157 -17.24 -16.02 3.47
CA HIS A 157 -17.63 -14.78 2.77
C HIS A 157 -16.90 -13.57 3.38
N LEU A 158 -15.57 -13.64 3.41
CA LEU A 158 -14.73 -12.51 3.78
C LEU A 158 -14.47 -11.61 2.56
N TYR A 159 -14.16 -10.35 2.83
CA TYR A 159 -13.82 -9.34 1.83
C TYR A 159 -12.63 -8.52 2.30
N ILE A 160 -12.07 -7.68 1.43
CA ILE A 160 -10.99 -6.76 1.77
C ILE A 160 -11.54 -5.35 1.83
N VAL A 161 -11.21 -4.62 2.89
CA VAL A 161 -11.39 -3.17 2.96
C VAL A 161 -10.03 -2.53 2.76
N ALA A 162 -9.88 -1.77 1.68
CA ALA A 162 -8.68 -1.01 1.37
C ALA A 162 -8.96 0.48 1.52
N ASN A 163 -8.20 1.15 2.38
CA ASN A 163 -8.26 2.59 2.55
C ASN A 163 -7.45 3.26 1.44
N ILE A 164 -8.15 3.96 0.56
CA ILE A 164 -7.54 4.64 -0.60
C ILE A 164 -7.50 6.13 -0.34
N LYS A 165 -6.35 6.78 -0.55
CA LYS A 165 -6.25 8.24 -0.43
C LYS A 165 -7.21 8.92 -1.41
N GLU A 166 -7.92 9.94 -0.96
CA GLU A 166 -8.90 10.66 -1.80
C GLU A 166 -8.28 11.17 -3.12
N THR A 167 -7.02 11.62 -3.07
CA THR A 167 -6.25 12.07 -4.25
C THR A 167 -5.94 10.99 -5.27
N GLN A 168 -6.19 9.73 -4.94
CA GLN A 168 -5.97 8.59 -5.83
C GLN A 168 -7.30 7.93 -6.22
N LEU A 169 -8.40 8.27 -5.54
CA LEU A 169 -9.72 7.64 -5.70
C LEU A 169 -10.32 7.82 -7.09
N GLN A 170 -10.03 8.93 -7.77
CA GLN A 170 -10.50 9.17 -9.15
C GLN A 170 -10.01 8.13 -10.17
N ASN A 171 -9.03 7.31 -9.79
CA ASN A 171 -8.50 6.23 -10.61
C ASN A 171 -9.02 4.85 -10.19
N VAL A 172 -10.00 4.76 -9.30
CA VAL A 172 -10.62 3.51 -8.85
C VAL A 172 -12.08 3.48 -9.30
N LYS A 173 -12.51 2.34 -9.84
CA LYS A 173 -13.87 2.11 -10.29
C LYS A 173 -14.38 0.77 -9.75
N VAL A 174 -15.69 0.72 -9.50
CA VAL A 174 -16.37 -0.54 -9.24
C VAL A 174 -16.20 -1.46 -10.45
N GLY A 175 -15.77 -2.69 -10.21
CA GLY A 175 -15.42 -3.67 -11.24
C GLY A 175 -13.92 -3.82 -11.52
N ASP A 176 -13.08 -2.92 -11.02
CA ASP A 176 -11.62 -3.02 -11.22
C ASP A 176 -11.07 -4.31 -10.61
N GLN A 177 -10.14 -4.92 -11.34
CA GLN A 177 -9.44 -6.13 -10.88
C GLN A 177 -8.38 -5.78 -9.84
N VAL A 178 -8.25 -6.63 -8.82
CA VAL A 178 -7.36 -6.38 -7.70
C VAL A 178 -6.53 -7.62 -7.40
N ASP A 179 -5.23 -7.43 -7.20
CA ASP A 179 -4.39 -8.43 -6.54
C ASP A 179 -4.27 -8.11 -5.06
N VAL A 180 -4.55 -9.09 -4.20
CA VAL A 180 -4.51 -8.98 -2.75
C VAL A 180 -3.41 -9.88 -2.20
N TRP A 181 -2.50 -9.32 -1.41
CA TRP A 181 -1.54 -10.08 -0.62
C TRP A 181 -1.88 -9.95 0.85
N VAL A 182 -2.24 -11.05 1.49
CA VAL A 182 -2.55 -11.06 2.93
C VAL A 182 -1.29 -11.42 3.72
N ALA A 183 -1.03 -10.71 4.82
CA ALA A 183 0.13 -10.97 5.67
C ALA A 183 0.14 -12.43 6.19
N GLY A 184 1.29 -13.09 6.09
CA GLY A 184 1.43 -14.49 6.52
C GLY A 184 0.80 -15.53 5.59
N LYS A 185 0.28 -15.13 4.41
CA LYS A 185 -0.16 -16.04 3.35
C LYS A 185 0.77 -15.98 2.15
N ALA A 186 0.96 -17.11 1.49
CA ALA A 186 1.73 -17.20 0.26
C ALA A 186 0.82 -16.96 -0.96
N GLY A 187 1.32 -16.21 -1.93
CA GLY A 187 0.59 -15.89 -3.17
C GLY A 187 -0.33 -14.69 -3.06
N SER A 188 -0.87 -14.27 -4.21
CA SER A 188 -1.91 -13.26 -4.30
C SER A 188 -3.27 -13.91 -4.50
N ILE A 189 -4.30 -13.28 -3.95
CA ILE A 189 -5.71 -13.61 -4.18
C ILE A 189 -6.26 -12.57 -5.15
N SER A 190 -6.93 -13.02 -6.21
CA SER A 190 -7.65 -12.11 -7.10
C SER A 190 -8.94 -11.65 -6.44
N GLY A 191 -9.21 -10.36 -6.57
CA GLY A 191 -10.44 -9.73 -6.11
C GLY A 191 -10.98 -8.74 -7.12
N THR A 192 -12.15 -8.19 -6.82
CA THR A 192 -12.81 -7.18 -7.65
C THR A 192 -13.40 -6.10 -6.76
N VAL A 193 -13.18 -4.83 -7.11
CA VAL A 193 -13.77 -3.70 -6.40
C VAL A 193 -15.30 -3.80 -6.50
N THR A 194 -15.97 -3.94 -5.35
CA THR A 194 -17.44 -4.04 -5.28
C THR A 194 -18.08 -2.73 -4.89
N GLN A 195 -17.45 -2.00 -3.98
CA GLN A 195 -18.01 -0.76 -3.44
C GLN A 195 -16.89 0.23 -3.20
N ILE A 196 -17.17 1.49 -3.52
CA ILE A 196 -16.35 2.63 -3.10
C ILE A 196 -17.17 3.36 -2.05
N GLY A 197 -16.58 3.64 -0.89
CA GLY A 197 -17.25 4.36 0.18
C GLY A 197 -17.83 5.68 -0.32
N ASP A 198 -19.12 5.91 -0.06
CA ASP A 198 -19.76 7.15 -0.46
C ASP A 198 -19.15 8.33 0.29
N ALA A 199 -18.63 9.29 -0.45
CA ALA A 199 -18.16 10.57 0.07
C ALA A 199 -19.35 11.45 0.52
N THR A 200 -20.22 10.98 1.43
CA THR A 200 -21.25 11.79 2.12
C THR A 200 -21.72 11.18 3.44
N ALA A 201 -20.80 10.76 4.34
CA ALA A 201 -21.14 10.50 5.74
C ALA A 201 -21.72 11.75 6.46
N SER A 202 -21.58 12.94 5.86
CA SER A 202 -22.14 14.20 6.33
C SER A 202 -23.68 14.27 6.32
N THR A 203 -24.36 13.40 5.57
CA THR A 203 -25.84 13.42 5.47
C THR A 203 -26.55 12.60 6.56
N PHE A 204 -25.82 11.78 7.31
CA PHE A 204 -26.39 10.89 8.33
C PHE A 204 -26.13 11.33 9.79
N SER A 205 -25.44 12.45 10.03
CA SER A 205 -25.27 12.98 11.39
C SER A 205 -26.37 13.99 11.75
N LEU A 206 -27.38 13.55 12.50
CA LEU A 206 -28.31 14.45 13.20
C LEU A 206 -27.85 14.79 14.63
N LEU A 207 -26.55 14.72 14.93
CA LEU A 207 -26.00 15.17 16.20
C LEU A 207 -24.66 15.89 16.01
N PRO A 208 -24.48 17.11 16.54
CA PRO A 208 -23.18 17.79 16.51
C PRO A 208 -22.22 17.16 17.51
N ASN A 209 -21.10 16.61 17.04
CA ASN A 209 -19.99 16.21 17.91
C ASN A 209 -19.19 17.45 18.34
N GLN A 210 -19.16 17.71 19.64
CA GLN A 210 -18.21 18.63 20.26
C GLN A 210 -17.00 17.81 20.75
N SER A 211 -15.87 17.92 20.06
CA SER A 211 -14.60 17.36 20.52
C SER A 211 -13.57 18.49 20.63
N THR A 212 -13.42 19.03 21.83
CA THR A 212 -12.27 19.87 22.21
C THR A 212 -11.25 18.99 22.92
N THR A 213 -10.12 18.68 22.27
CA THR A 213 -8.75 18.61 22.84
C THR A 213 -7.78 18.39 21.68
N ALA A 214 -6.73 19.20 21.64
CA ALA A 214 -5.75 19.27 20.56
C ALA A 214 -4.73 18.12 20.63
N ASP A 215 -4.89 17.13 19.75
CA ASP A 215 -3.80 16.29 19.23
C ASP A 215 -3.90 16.30 17.70
N TYR A 216 -3.21 17.24 17.05
CA TYR A 216 -3.23 17.35 15.59
C TYR A 216 -2.21 16.37 14.99
N THR A 217 -2.62 15.11 14.84
CA THR A 217 -2.02 14.22 13.84
C THR A 217 -2.77 14.45 12.53
N PRO A 218 -2.10 14.82 11.43
CA PRO A 218 -2.79 14.99 10.15
C PRO A 218 -3.35 13.64 9.71
N VAL A 219 -4.66 13.47 9.84
CA VAL A 219 -5.37 12.33 9.27
C VAL A 219 -5.35 12.47 7.76
N THR A 220 -4.70 11.53 7.07
CA THR A 220 -4.83 11.46 5.61
C THR A 220 -6.26 11.05 5.33
N GLN A 221 -7.02 11.88 4.62
CA GLN A 221 -8.39 11.55 4.23
C GLN A 221 -8.34 10.36 3.26
N VAL A 222 -8.85 9.23 3.74
CA VAL A 222 -8.96 7.99 3.00
C VAL A 222 -10.42 7.64 2.82
N VAL A 223 -10.72 6.98 1.70
CA VAL A 223 -12.03 6.43 1.38
C VAL A 223 -11.92 4.91 1.40
N PRO A 224 -12.75 4.21 2.20
CA PRO A 224 -12.73 2.76 2.22
C PRO A 224 -13.28 2.23 0.90
N VAL A 225 -12.52 1.35 0.26
CA VAL A 225 -12.92 0.63 -0.94
C VAL A 225 -13.05 -0.83 -0.58
N GLU A 226 -14.24 -1.39 -0.79
CA GLU A 226 -14.53 -2.79 -0.59
C GLU A 226 -14.15 -3.58 -1.84
N ILE A 227 -13.44 -4.68 -1.62
CA ILE A 227 -12.96 -5.58 -2.65
C ILE A 227 -13.45 -6.98 -2.28
N SER A 228 -14.31 -7.54 -3.12
CA SER A 228 -14.69 -8.94 -2.99
C SER A 228 -13.50 -9.81 -3.35
N ILE A 229 -13.34 -10.88 -2.58
CA ILE A 229 -12.45 -11.98 -2.88
C ILE A 229 -13.32 -13.22 -3.06
N GLY A 230 -12.84 -14.20 -3.84
CA GLY A 230 -13.57 -15.46 -4.01
C GLY A 230 -13.78 -16.20 -2.68
N THR A 231 -14.31 -17.43 -2.74
CA THR A 231 -14.54 -18.23 -1.54
C THR A 231 -13.29 -18.31 -0.66
N THR A 232 -13.46 -17.98 0.62
CA THR A 232 -12.38 -18.03 1.62
C THR A 232 -12.41 -19.30 2.45
N ALA A 233 -13.23 -20.29 2.07
CA ALA A 233 -13.33 -21.58 2.72
C ALA A 233 -11.95 -22.27 2.78
N GLY A 234 -11.52 -22.65 3.98
CA GLY A 234 -10.23 -23.33 4.20
C GLY A 234 -8.98 -22.47 3.93
N SER A 235 -9.14 -21.20 3.58
CA SER A 235 -8.01 -20.27 3.34
C SER A 235 -7.25 -19.94 4.62
N GLY A 236 -7.87 -20.15 5.79
CA GLY A 236 -7.37 -19.73 7.09
C GLY A 236 -7.18 -18.21 7.18
N LEU A 237 -7.97 -17.46 6.43
CA LEU A 237 -8.12 -16.02 6.59
C LEU A 237 -9.03 -15.74 7.78
N VAL A 238 -8.70 -14.69 8.53
CA VAL A 238 -9.51 -14.22 9.65
C VAL A 238 -9.71 -12.70 9.51
N PRO A 239 -10.88 -12.17 9.90
CA PRO A 239 -11.07 -10.73 9.99
C PRO A 239 -9.97 -10.06 10.84
N GLY A 240 -9.49 -8.91 10.38
CA GLY A 240 -8.43 -8.13 11.02
C GLY A 240 -7.01 -8.43 10.53
N MET A 241 -6.80 -9.43 9.67
CA MET A 241 -5.49 -9.63 9.02
C MET A 241 -5.17 -8.43 8.12
N SER A 242 -3.94 -7.92 8.20
CA SER A 242 -3.47 -6.89 7.28
C SER A 242 -3.26 -7.45 5.87
N ALA A 243 -3.50 -6.60 4.87
CA ALA A 243 -3.36 -6.93 3.48
C ALA A 243 -2.73 -5.75 2.71
N THR A 244 -2.09 -6.06 1.59
CA THR A 244 -1.70 -5.09 0.58
C THR A 244 -2.50 -5.36 -0.67
N VAL A 245 -3.05 -4.32 -1.29
CA VAL A 245 -3.82 -4.45 -2.52
C VAL A 245 -3.17 -3.69 -3.66
N ARG A 246 -3.32 -4.24 -4.88
CA ARG A 246 -2.97 -3.59 -6.13
C ARG A 246 -4.18 -3.59 -7.05
N ILE A 247 -4.79 -2.43 -7.23
CA ILE A 247 -5.94 -2.19 -8.11
C ILE A 247 -5.42 -1.86 -9.52
N HIS A 248 -6.00 -2.50 -10.52
CA HIS A 248 -5.68 -2.30 -11.94
C HIS A 248 -6.60 -1.19 -12.47
N LYS A 249 -6.01 -0.16 -13.07
CA LYS A 249 -6.71 1.04 -13.57
C LYS A 249 -7.18 0.90 -15.01
#